data_AF-A0A7W6CBL5-F1
#
_entry.id   AF-A0A7W6CBL5-F1
#
_cell.length_a   1.000
_cell.length_b   1.000
_cell.length_c   1.000
_cell.angle_alpha   90.00
_cell.angle_beta   90.00
_cell.angle_gamma   90.00
#
_symmetry.space_group_name_H-M   'P 1'
#
loop_
_entity.id
_entity.type
_entity.pdbx_description
1 polymer ?
#
loop_
_entity_poly.entity_id
_entity_poly.type
_entity_poly.pdbx_seq_one_letter_code
_entity_poly.pdbx_strand_id
1 'polypeptide(L)'
;MRSSHGGAYDPGYSFDQSHQHCAVHGAPMDGSSWRTVHDILKAKGFDVAVAQLPLSSLEADIAAARLVISRQAGRVVLVGHSYGGVVASVAGVTRR
;
A
#
# COMPACT_ATOMS: atom_id res chain seq x y z
N MET A 1 -10.03 -0.08 46.44
CA MET A 1 -8.65 0.38 46.64
C MET A 1 -7.88 0.19 45.33
N ARG A 2 -7.31 1.30 44.78
CA ARG A 2 -6.50 1.47 43.54
C ARG A 2 -7.25 1.14 42.22
N SER A 3 -7.60 2.04 41.29
CA SER A 3 -6.89 3.16 40.59
C SER A 3 -5.49 2.76 40.13
N SER A 4 -5.08 2.84 38.85
CA SER A 4 -5.32 3.93 37.87
C SER A 4 -4.71 3.66 36.49
N HIS A 5 -5.43 4.05 35.43
CA HIS A 5 -5.03 4.90 34.29
C HIS A 5 -4.00 4.47 33.24
N GLY A 6 -4.44 4.59 31.97
CA GLY A 6 -3.65 4.67 30.74
C GLY A 6 -4.58 4.50 29.54
N GLY A 7 -5.51 5.42 29.26
CA GLY A 7 -5.19 6.59 28.44
C GLY A 7 -4.96 6.20 26.98
N ALA A 8 -5.95 5.59 26.31
CA ALA A 8 -5.83 5.24 24.90
C ALA A 8 -6.01 6.51 24.04
N TYR A 9 -4.98 6.82 23.26
CA TYR A 9 -5.04 7.76 22.16
C TYR A 9 -6.10 7.25 21.17
N ASP A 10 -7.21 7.98 21.00
CA ASP A 10 -8.22 7.76 19.97
C ASP A 10 -8.00 8.79 18.85
N PRO A 11 -7.31 8.45 17.74
CA PRO A 11 -7.04 9.39 16.69
C PRO A 11 -8.19 9.52 15.70
N GLY A 12 -9.47 9.43 16.10
CA GLY A 12 -10.61 9.86 15.28
C GLY A 12 -10.75 9.20 13.89
N TYR A 13 -9.92 8.21 13.58
CA TYR A 13 -9.96 7.38 12.39
C TYR A 13 -10.51 6.04 12.84
N SER A 14 -11.84 5.92 12.79
CA SER A 14 -12.48 4.62 12.79
C SER A 14 -11.88 3.84 11.63
N PHE A 15 -11.10 2.80 11.90
CA PHE A 15 -10.77 1.80 10.90
C PHE A 15 -12.07 1.09 10.54
N ASP A 16 -12.85 1.69 9.65
CA ASP A 16 -13.92 0.99 8.98
C ASP A 16 -13.26 -0.20 8.26
N GLN A 17 -13.61 -1.41 8.69
CA GLN A 17 -13.04 -2.67 8.19
C GLN A 17 -13.48 -2.98 6.75
N SER A 18 -14.07 -2.01 6.05
CA SER A 18 -14.39 -2.04 4.64
C SER A 18 -13.10 -1.98 3.79
N HIS A 19 -12.39 -3.11 3.76
CA HIS A 19 -11.42 -3.50 2.74
C HIS A 19 -10.48 -2.37 2.29
N GLN A 20 -9.50 -2.03 3.14
CA GLN A 20 -8.42 -1.16 2.73
C GLN A 20 -7.45 -1.94 1.84
N HIS A 21 -7.21 -1.42 0.63
CA HIS A 21 -6.35 -2.05 -0.36
C HIS A 21 -4.97 -1.37 -0.37
N CYS A 22 -3.91 -2.15 -0.20
CA CYS A 22 -2.54 -1.64 -0.19
C CYS A 22 -1.82 -2.09 -1.46
N ALA A 23 -1.35 -1.14 -2.27
CA ALA A 23 -0.48 -1.44 -3.41
C ALA A 23 0.97 -1.10 -3.06
N VAL A 24 1.82 -2.10 -3.13
CA VAL A 24 3.22 -2.04 -2.71
C VAL A 24 4.13 -2.26 -3.92
N HIS A 25 5.17 -1.45 -4.06
CA HIS A 25 6.12 -1.58 -5.17
C HIS A 25 7.41 -2.30 -4.75
N GLY A 26 7.89 -3.25 -5.56
CA GLY A 26 9.25 -3.82 -5.48
C GLY A 26 10.28 -3.07 -6.34
N ALA A 27 11.36 -2.59 -5.73
CA ALA A 27 12.56 -2.06 -6.41
C ALA A 27 13.69 -3.10 -6.28
N PRO A 28 14.73 -3.05 -7.12
CA PRO A 28 15.04 -3.98 -8.22
C PRO A 28 15.08 -5.49 -7.88
N MET A 29 14.81 -5.84 -6.63
CA MET A 29 14.45 -7.18 -6.21
C MET A 29 13.03 -7.48 -6.71
N ASP A 30 12.81 -8.72 -7.11
CA ASP A 30 11.46 -9.23 -7.34
C ASP A 30 10.54 -8.97 -6.13
N GLY A 31 9.23 -9.09 -6.32
CA GLY A 31 8.23 -8.83 -5.28
C GLY A 31 8.39 -9.65 -3.98
N SER A 32 9.33 -10.60 -3.91
CA SER A 32 9.61 -11.39 -2.71
C SER A 32 10.10 -10.55 -1.53
N SER A 33 10.79 -9.44 -1.80
CA SER A 33 11.23 -8.47 -0.78
C SER A 33 10.08 -7.92 0.08
N TRP A 34 8.86 -7.96 -0.45
CA TRP A 34 7.65 -7.49 0.23
C TRP A 34 6.82 -8.59 0.86
N ARG A 35 7.23 -9.86 0.75
CA ARG A 35 6.44 -11.00 1.24
C ARG A 35 6.11 -10.89 2.73
N THR A 36 7.08 -10.56 3.56
CA THR A 36 6.86 -10.38 5.01
C THR A 36 5.85 -9.27 5.31
N VAL A 37 5.94 -8.14 4.61
CA VAL A 37 5.00 -7.01 4.79
C VAL A 37 3.60 -7.40 4.31
N HIS A 38 3.52 -8.04 3.15
CA HIS A 38 2.28 -8.57 2.59
C HIS A 38 1.59 -9.50 3.60
N ASP A 39 2.31 -10.48 4.14
CA ASP A 39 1.74 -11.47 5.06
C ASP A 39 1.25 -10.82 6.36
N ILE A 40 2.00 -9.85 6.90
CA ILE A 40 1.59 -9.07 8.09
C ILE A 40 0.30 -8.27 7.81
N LEU A 41 0.20 -7.62 6.65
CA LEU A 41 -0.97 -6.81 6.30
C LEU A 41 -2.19 -7.69 5.96
N LYS A 42 -2.02 -8.79 5.21
CA LYS A 42 -3.10 -9.77 4.98
C LYS A 42 -3.60 -10.33 6.30
N ALA A 43 -2.73 -10.68 7.25
CA ALA A 43 -3.11 -11.17 8.57
C ALA A 43 -3.91 -10.14 9.39
N LYS A 44 -3.78 -8.86 9.10
CA LYS A 44 -4.56 -7.76 9.70
C LYS A 44 -5.87 -7.44 8.97
N GLY A 45 -6.22 -8.20 7.92
CA GLY A 45 -7.47 -8.04 7.18
C GLY A 45 -7.41 -7.05 6.01
N PHE A 46 -6.23 -6.56 5.64
CA PHE A 46 -6.08 -5.72 4.45
C PHE A 46 -6.13 -6.59 3.18
N ASP A 47 -6.60 -6.02 2.08
CA ASP A 47 -6.28 -6.58 0.77
C ASP A 47 -4.99 -5.96 0.27
N VAL A 48 -4.07 -6.78 -0.23
CA VAL A 48 -2.69 -6.35 -0.51
C VAL A 48 -2.28 -6.87 -1.86
N ALA A 49 -1.86 -5.97 -2.72
CA ALA A 49 -1.29 -6.28 -4.02
C ALA A 49 0.14 -5.74 -4.10
N VAL A 50 1.04 -6.52 -4.68
CA VAL A 50 2.42 -6.10 -4.93
C VAL A 50 2.58 -5.92 -6.44
N ALA A 51 2.93 -4.71 -6.88
CA ALA A 51 3.20 -4.42 -8.28
C ALA A 51 4.65 -4.79 -8.61
N GLN A 52 4.81 -5.73 -9.55
CA GLN A 52 6.10 -5.99 -10.18
C GLN A 52 6.34 -4.93 -11.27
N LEU A 53 7.39 -4.14 -11.10
CA LEU A 53 7.77 -3.14 -12.09
C LEU A 53 8.61 -3.77 -13.20
N PRO A 54 8.34 -3.41 -14.48
CA PRO A 54 9.19 -3.80 -15.60
C PRO A 54 10.62 -3.24 -15.52
N LEU A 55 10.81 -2.07 -14.90
CA LEU A 55 12.08 -1.33 -14.80
C LEU A 55 12.72 -0.99 -16.16
N SER A 56 11.93 -1.07 -17.24
CA SER A 56 12.34 -0.72 -18.60
C SER A 56 12.23 0.78 -18.89
N SER A 57 11.31 1.47 -18.22
CA SER A 57 11.14 2.92 -18.25
C SER A 57 10.18 3.37 -17.14
N LEU A 58 10.28 4.65 -16.74
CA LEU A 58 9.35 5.23 -15.74
C LEU A 58 7.89 5.13 -16.19
N GLU A 59 7.61 5.37 -17.47
CA GLU A 59 6.24 5.26 -18.01
C GLU A 59 5.69 3.84 -17.93
N ALA A 60 6.51 2.83 -18.25
CA ALA A 60 6.12 1.42 -18.14
C ALA A 60 5.85 1.04 -16.67
N ASP A 61 6.66 1.56 -15.75
CA ASP A 61 6.51 1.33 -14.33
C ASP A 61 5.23 1.96 -13.75
N ILE A 62 4.92 3.20 -14.15
CA ILE A 62 3.68 3.87 -13.79
C ILE A 62 2.48 3.11 -14.34
N ALA A 63 2.54 2.62 -15.59
CA ALA A 63 1.47 1.86 -16.20
C ALA A 63 1.21 0.53 -15.47
N ALA A 64 2.27 -0.20 -15.09
CA ALA A 64 2.17 -1.43 -14.31
C ALA A 64 1.54 -1.18 -12.92
N ALA A 65 1.98 -0.12 -12.23
CA ALA A 65 1.40 0.26 -10.94
C ALA A 65 -0.09 0.62 -11.07
N ARG A 66 -0.46 1.42 -12.07
CA ARG A 66 -1.87 1.80 -12.32
C ARG A 66 -2.76 0.62 -12.64
N LEU A 67 -2.26 -0.39 -13.35
CA LEU A 67 -3.01 -1.63 -13.62
C LEU A 67 -3.31 -2.41 -12.34
N VAL A 68 -2.38 -2.43 -11.38
CA VAL A 68 -2.62 -3.06 -10.08
C VAL A 68 -3.65 -2.28 -9.27
N ILE A 69 -3.52 -0.94 -9.25
CA ILE A 69 -4.45 -0.03 -8.55
C ILE A 69 -5.87 -0.18 -9.11
N SER A 70 -6.05 -0.23 -10.42
CA SER A 70 -7.38 -0.32 -11.06
C SER A 70 -8.12 -1.63 -10.79
N ARG A 71 -7.40 -2.66 -10.32
CA ARG A 71 -7.99 -3.95 -9.92
C ARG A 71 -8.41 -4.00 -8.45
N GLN A 72 -8.02 -3.01 -7.65
CA GLN A 72 -8.41 -2.93 -6.25
C GLN A 72 -9.83 -2.33 -6.11
N ALA A 73 -10.60 -2.80 -5.13
CA ALA A 73 -11.94 -2.26 -4.88
C ALA A 73 -11.87 -1.08 -3.91
N GLY A 74 -12.44 0.07 -4.26
CA GLY A 74 -12.53 1.21 -3.33
C GLY A 74 -11.20 1.95 -3.13
N ARG A 75 -10.96 2.44 -1.91
CA ARG A 75 -9.84 3.35 -1.62
C ARG A 75 -8.54 2.58 -1.47
N VAL A 76 -7.51 3.03 -2.19
CA VAL A 76 -6.17 2.43 -2.20
C VAL A 76 -5.18 3.29 -1.43
N VAL A 77 -4.36 2.66 -0.59
CA VAL A 77 -3.15 3.24 0.00
C VAL A 77 -1.95 2.76 -0.82
N LEU A 78 -1.11 3.70 -1.28
CA LEU A 78 0.09 3.39 -2.06
C LEU A 78 1.33 3.46 -1.17
N VAL A 79 2.19 2.45 -1.25
CA VAL A 79 3.46 2.40 -0.52
C VAL A 79 4.60 2.16 -1.51
N GLY A 80 5.54 3.10 -1.57
CA GLY A 80 6.71 3.03 -2.42
C GLY A 80 8.00 3.31 -1.63
N HIS A 81 8.98 2.41 -1.72
CA HIS A 81 10.31 2.60 -1.15
C HIS A 81 11.32 2.98 -2.25
N SER A 82 12.23 3.90 -1.97
CA SER A 82 13.25 4.36 -2.94
C SER A 82 12.61 4.81 -4.28
N TYR A 83 13.07 4.30 -5.43
CA TYR A 83 12.49 4.55 -6.75
C TYR A 83 10.98 4.30 -6.80
N GLY A 84 10.47 3.36 -6.00
CA GLY A 84 9.06 3.15 -5.79
C GLY A 84 8.25 4.35 -5.33
N GLY A 85 8.86 5.20 -4.50
CA GLY A 85 8.24 6.44 -4.07
C GLY A 85 7.98 7.38 -5.24
N VAL A 86 8.89 7.40 -6.23
CA VAL A 86 8.72 8.18 -7.47
C VAL A 86 7.52 7.64 -8.26
N VAL A 87 7.50 6.34 -8.52
CA VAL A 87 6.41 5.69 -9.28
C VAL A 87 5.07 5.85 -8.56
N ALA A 88 5.02 5.61 -7.25
CA ALA A 88 3.80 5.74 -6.43
C ALA A 88 3.26 7.18 -6.43
N SER A 89 4.16 8.17 -6.37
CA SER A 89 3.77 9.59 -6.42
C SER A 89 3.05 9.92 -7.73
N VAL A 90 3.55 9.46 -8.88
CA VAL A 90 2.93 9.74 -10.18
C VAL A 90 1.70 8.86 -10.45
N ALA A 91 1.76 7.59 -10.05
CA ALA A 91 0.65 6.65 -10.21
C ALA A 91 -0.58 7.08 -9.38
N GLY A 92 -0.36 7.67 -8.20
CA GLY A 92 -1.40 8.16 -7.29
C GLY A 92 -2.06 9.48 -7.71
N VAL A 93 -1.47 10.23 -8.65
CA VAL A 93 -2.11 11.43 -9.19
C VAL A 93 -3.27 10.99 -10.08
N THR A 94 -4.48 11.16 -9.57
CA THR A 94 -5.73 11.00 -10.32
C THR A 94 -6.18 12.38 -10.78
N ARG A 95 -6.31 12.60 -12.10
CA ARG A 95 -7.12 13.71 -12.60
C ARG A 95 -8.58 13.29 -12.47
N ARG A 96 -9.33 13.97 -11.61
CA ARG A 96 -10.79 13.80 -11.52
C ARG A 96 -11.46 14.42 -12.74
#